data_AF-A0A6P0YXC4-F1
#
_entry.id   AF-A0A6P0YXC4-F1
#
_cell.length_a   1.000
_cell.length_b   1.000
_cell.length_c   1.000
_cell.angle_alpha   90.00
_cell.angle_beta   90.00
_cell.angle_gamma   90.00
#
_symmetry.space_group_name_H-M   'P 1'
#
loop_
_entity.id
_entity.type
_entity.pdbx_description
1 polymer ?
#
loop_
_entity_poly.entity_id
_entity_poly.type
_entity_poly.pdbx_seq_one_letter_code
_entity_poly.pdbx_strand_id
1 'polypeptide(L)'
;MQPNLSAVNSPEKNPTYQFGFLDSFAKKEIRRSLLKAVAIPGYQVPYSSREMPIARGFGTGGLQITLSILGKDDVLKVIDQGSDESVNAANIRNFIAKTCPGVSLTKHTPEATIIQTRHRIPEFPLKVGQVLVLQVPYPDPLVIVEASEAKRKQMHGEGD
;
A
#
# COMPACT_ATOMS: atom_id res chain seq x y z
N MET A 1 53.58 -15.05 -19.53
CA MET A 1 52.27 -15.22 -20.21
C MET A 1 51.20 -15.27 -19.11
N GLN A 2 50.51 -14.15 -18.86
CA GLN A 2 49.41 -14.10 -17.90
C GLN A 2 48.10 -14.40 -18.65
N PRO A 3 47.21 -15.26 -18.12
CA PRO A 3 45.88 -15.40 -18.72
C PRO A 3 45.00 -14.20 -18.35
N ASN A 4 44.33 -13.71 -19.38
CA ASN A 4 43.45 -12.55 -19.43
C ASN A 4 42.16 -12.82 -18.62
N LEU A 5 41.92 -12.08 -17.52
CA LEU A 5 40.62 -12.09 -16.81
C LEU A 5 39.65 -11.12 -17.49
N SER A 6 39.13 -11.53 -18.65
CA SER A 6 37.99 -10.86 -19.28
C SER A 6 36.68 -11.35 -18.64
N ALA A 7 36.04 -10.44 -17.91
CA ALA A 7 34.59 -10.27 -17.73
C ALA A 7 33.71 -11.53 -17.73
N VAL A 8 33.33 -11.99 -16.52
CA VAL A 8 32.04 -12.66 -16.32
C VAL A 8 31.05 -11.62 -15.81
N ASN A 9 30.50 -10.82 -16.73
CA ASN A 9 29.24 -10.14 -16.47
C ASN A 9 28.15 -11.21 -16.43
N SER A 10 27.83 -11.67 -15.22
CA SER A 10 26.62 -12.45 -14.99
C SER A 10 25.43 -11.53 -15.27
N PRO A 11 24.44 -11.91 -16.10
CA PRO A 11 23.23 -11.11 -16.23
C PRO A 11 22.57 -11.07 -14.85
N GLU A 12 22.37 -9.87 -14.32
CA GLU A 12 21.58 -9.65 -13.11
C GLU A 12 20.26 -10.40 -13.28
N LYS A 13 20.07 -11.48 -12.51
CA LYS A 13 18.77 -12.13 -12.38
C LYS A 13 17.82 -11.07 -11.84
N ASN A 14 17.03 -10.46 -12.71
CA ASN A 14 15.85 -9.70 -12.26
C ASN A 14 15.04 -10.65 -11.36
N PRO A 15 14.94 -10.40 -10.05
CA PRO A 15 14.10 -11.21 -9.19
C PRO A 15 12.70 -11.18 -9.78
N THR A 16 12.21 -12.35 -10.21
CA THR A 16 10.86 -12.53 -10.70
C THR A 16 9.95 -12.48 -9.50
N TYR A 17 9.61 -11.27 -9.06
CA TYR A 17 8.64 -11.07 -8.00
C TYR A 17 7.29 -11.65 -8.44
N GLN A 18 6.56 -12.26 -7.49
CA GLN A 18 5.14 -12.51 -7.72
C GLN A 18 4.45 -11.17 -8.00
N PHE A 19 3.40 -11.18 -8.84
CA PHE A 19 2.63 -9.98 -9.12
C PHE A 19 2.23 -9.31 -7.80
N GLY A 20 2.61 -8.06 -7.60
CA GLY A 20 2.35 -7.31 -6.38
C GLY A 20 3.27 -7.61 -5.21
N PHE A 21 4.46 -8.18 -5.43
CA PHE A 21 5.56 -8.39 -4.47
C PHE A 21 5.27 -9.36 -3.31
N LEU A 22 4.11 -9.22 -2.65
CA LEU A 22 3.63 -10.07 -1.58
C LEU A 22 3.31 -11.47 -2.08
N ASP A 23 3.65 -12.49 -1.28
CA ASP A 23 3.23 -13.85 -1.53
C ASP A 23 1.72 -14.04 -1.37
N SER A 24 1.20 -15.17 -1.86
CA SER A 24 -0.23 -15.48 -1.84
C SER A 24 -0.80 -15.64 -0.43
N PHE A 25 -0.01 -16.08 0.56
CA PHE A 25 -0.47 -16.22 1.95
C PHE A 25 -0.64 -14.85 2.61
N ALA A 26 0.32 -13.94 2.42
CA ALA A 26 0.25 -12.56 2.89
C ALA A 26 -0.96 -11.83 2.29
N LYS A 27 -1.15 -11.92 0.96
CA LYS A 27 -2.33 -11.33 0.30
C LYS A 27 -3.64 -11.91 0.83
N LYS A 28 -3.70 -13.24 1.03
CA LYS A 28 -4.91 -13.90 1.57
C LYS A 28 -5.22 -13.44 2.98
N GLU A 29 -4.21 -13.26 3.83
CA GLU A 29 -4.38 -12.74 5.18
C GLU A 29 -4.86 -11.29 5.17
N ILE A 30 -4.18 -10.39 4.45
CA ILE A 30 -4.58 -8.99 4.30
C ILE A 30 -6.02 -8.88 3.79
N ARG A 31 -6.40 -9.66 2.77
CA ARG A 31 -7.78 -9.67 2.24
C ARG A 31 -8.82 -10.10 3.27
N ARG A 32 -8.53 -11.09 4.13
CA ARG A 32 -9.43 -11.47 5.22
C ARG A 32 -9.57 -10.36 6.25
N SER A 33 -8.47 -9.69 6.58
CA SER A 33 -8.46 -8.57 7.51
C SER A 33 -9.23 -7.37 6.95
N LEU A 34 -9.11 -7.09 5.65
CA LEU A 34 -9.94 -6.09 4.96
C LEU A 34 -11.42 -6.45 4.97
N LEU A 35 -11.79 -7.72 4.75
CA LEU A 35 -13.19 -8.16 4.83
C LEU A 35 -13.77 -7.96 6.24
N LYS A 36 -12.97 -8.16 7.30
CA LYS A 36 -13.37 -7.83 8.67
C LYS A 36 -13.53 -6.32 8.88
N ALA A 37 -12.63 -5.52 8.32
CA ALA A 37 -12.70 -4.06 8.44
C ALA A 37 -13.93 -3.48 7.74
N VAL A 38 -14.34 -4.06 6.60
CA VAL A 38 -15.59 -3.70 5.91
C VAL A 38 -16.81 -4.11 6.73
N ALA A 39 -16.78 -5.30 7.34
CA ALA A 39 -17.88 -5.82 8.14
C ALA A 39 -18.05 -5.11 9.50
N ILE A 40 -17.00 -4.44 10.00
CA ILE A 40 -16.99 -3.72 11.28
C ILE A 40 -16.40 -2.32 11.05
N PRO A 41 -17.17 -1.38 10.47
CA PRO A 41 -16.68 -0.06 10.13
C PRO A 41 -16.11 0.68 11.35
N GLY A 42 -14.89 1.21 11.22
CA GLY A 42 -14.20 1.96 12.29
C GLY A 42 -13.34 1.09 13.23
N TYR A 43 -13.53 -0.23 13.26
CA TYR A 43 -12.70 -1.12 14.05
C TYR A 43 -11.30 -1.29 13.42
N GLN A 44 -10.26 -1.10 14.23
CA GLN A 44 -8.87 -1.26 13.79
C GLN A 44 -8.48 -2.75 13.77
N VAL A 45 -8.71 -3.42 12.64
CA VAL A 45 -8.36 -4.84 12.47
C VAL A 45 -6.84 -5.03 12.46
N PRO A 46 -6.26 -5.77 13.43
CA PRO A 46 -4.85 -6.10 13.38
C PRO A 46 -4.57 -7.10 12.25
N TYR A 47 -3.44 -6.92 11.56
CA TYR A 47 -2.95 -7.84 10.54
C TYR A 47 -1.42 -7.97 10.62
N SER A 48 -0.87 -9.03 10.02
CA SER A 48 0.57 -9.29 10.08
C SER A 48 1.32 -8.57 8.96
N SER A 49 1.75 -7.34 9.22
CA SER A 49 2.54 -6.53 8.28
C SER A 49 3.82 -7.24 7.85
N ARG A 50 4.19 -7.06 6.59
CA ARG A 50 5.44 -7.56 5.99
C ARG A 50 6.44 -6.42 5.82
N GLU A 51 7.72 -6.78 5.80
CA GLU A 51 8.77 -5.83 5.47
C GLU A 51 8.67 -5.44 4.00
N MET A 52 8.58 -4.13 3.75
CA MET A 52 8.48 -3.56 2.41
C MET A 52 9.80 -2.90 2.05
N PRO A 53 10.20 -2.87 0.77
CA PRO A 53 11.39 -2.18 0.29
C PRO A 53 11.18 -0.66 0.20
N ILE A 54 10.54 -0.08 1.21
CA ILE A 54 10.33 1.35 1.44
C ILE A 54 10.51 1.58 2.95
N ALA A 55 11.16 2.68 3.34
CA ALA A 55 11.38 3.00 4.74
C ALA A 55 10.06 2.97 5.55
N ARG A 56 10.11 2.43 6.78
CA ARG A 56 8.96 2.46 7.70
C ARG A 56 8.51 3.91 7.92
N GLY A 57 7.20 4.14 7.99
CA GLY A 57 6.61 5.48 8.10
C GLY A 57 6.28 6.14 6.76
N PHE A 58 6.74 5.60 5.63
CA PHE A 58 6.42 6.09 4.28
C PHE A 58 5.22 5.35 3.66
N GLY A 59 4.27 4.93 4.52
CA GLY A 59 2.99 4.37 4.08
C GLY A 59 3.01 2.92 3.60
N THR A 60 3.84 2.09 4.23
CA THR A 60 3.95 0.64 3.97
C THR A 60 2.63 -0.11 4.17
N GLY A 61 1.77 0.32 5.10
CA GLY A 61 0.44 -0.27 5.28
C GLY A 61 -0.47 -0.06 4.08
N GLY A 62 -0.56 1.19 3.60
CA GLY A 62 -1.31 1.52 2.38
C GLY A 62 -0.77 0.78 1.15
N LEU A 63 0.55 0.69 1.01
CA LEU A 63 1.16 -0.08 -0.08
C LEU A 63 0.77 -1.58 -0.02
N GLN A 64 0.82 -2.21 1.16
CA GLN A 64 0.45 -3.62 1.31
C GLN A 64 -1.03 -3.88 0.97
N ILE A 65 -1.93 -2.97 1.35
CA ILE A 65 -3.34 -3.02 0.98
C ILE A 65 -3.47 -2.93 -0.53
N THR A 66 -2.88 -1.89 -1.15
CA THR A 66 -2.91 -1.69 -2.61
C THR A 66 -2.42 -2.94 -3.34
N LEU A 67 -1.24 -3.45 -3.02
CA LEU A 67 -0.67 -4.67 -3.63
C LEU A 67 -1.51 -5.94 -3.43
N SER A 68 -2.34 -5.97 -2.40
CA SER A 68 -3.23 -7.09 -2.09
C SER A 68 -4.55 -7.01 -2.85
N ILE A 69 -5.05 -5.81 -3.19
CA ILE A 69 -6.33 -5.65 -3.88
C ILE A 69 -6.18 -5.42 -5.39
N LEU A 70 -5.03 -4.91 -5.83
CA LEU A 70 -4.74 -4.61 -7.23
C LEU A 70 -4.83 -5.86 -8.11
N GLY A 71 -5.56 -5.74 -9.22
CA GLY A 71 -5.65 -6.66 -10.35
C GLY A 71 -4.92 -6.10 -11.58
N LYS A 72 -4.84 -6.89 -12.66
CA LYS A 72 -4.14 -6.50 -13.89
C LYS A 72 -4.90 -5.44 -14.70
N ASP A 73 -6.23 -5.44 -14.60
CA ASP A 73 -7.12 -4.53 -15.33
C ASP A 73 -7.38 -3.22 -14.57
N ASP A 74 -6.79 -3.06 -13.38
CA ASP A 74 -6.92 -1.84 -12.60
C ASP A 74 -6.08 -0.71 -13.19
N VAL A 75 -6.62 0.50 -13.06
CA VAL A 75 -5.91 1.76 -13.25
C VAL A 75 -5.60 2.36 -11.89
N LEU A 76 -4.31 2.55 -11.58
CA LEU A 76 -3.85 3.05 -10.29
C LEU A 76 -3.44 4.52 -10.37
N LYS A 77 -3.91 5.31 -9.40
CA LYS A 77 -3.39 6.65 -9.09
C LYS A 77 -2.71 6.65 -7.72
N VAL A 78 -1.60 7.35 -7.59
CA VAL A 78 -0.88 7.49 -6.31
C VAL A 78 -0.57 8.97 -6.07
N ILE A 79 -0.96 9.50 -4.91
CA ILE A 79 -0.72 10.89 -4.52
C ILE A 79 -0.18 10.99 -3.08
N ASP A 80 0.64 12.00 -2.81
CA ASP A 80 1.04 12.42 -1.46
C ASP A 80 0.94 13.96 -1.40
N GLN A 81 0.30 14.49 -0.35
CA GLN A 81 -0.09 15.90 -0.24
C GLN A 81 -0.93 16.40 -1.43
N GLY A 82 -1.63 15.50 -2.12
CA GLY A 82 -2.42 15.83 -3.32
C GLY A 82 -1.59 15.86 -4.62
N SER A 83 -0.28 15.59 -4.55
CA SER A 83 0.61 15.59 -5.71
C SER A 83 1.03 14.17 -6.12
N ASP A 84 0.87 13.88 -7.40
CA ASP A 84 1.40 12.68 -8.06
C ASP A 84 2.92 12.70 -8.22
N GLU A 85 3.56 13.87 -8.11
CA GLU A 85 5.00 14.08 -8.37
C GLU A 85 5.84 14.21 -7.10
N SER A 86 5.21 14.11 -5.93
CA SER A 86 5.95 14.00 -4.68
C SER A 86 6.89 12.78 -4.71
N VAL A 87 8.03 12.88 -4.02
CA VAL A 87 9.03 11.79 -3.96
C VAL A 87 8.41 10.48 -3.50
N ASN A 88 7.55 10.53 -2.48
CA ASN A 88 6.88 9.34 -1.97
C ASN A 88 5.90 8.74 -2.98
N ALA A 89 5.04 9.55 -3.62
CA ALA A 89 4.10 9.06 -4.63
C ALA A 89 4.83 8.48 -5.85
N ALA A 90 5.88 9.15 -6.32
CA ALA A 90 6.72 8.67 -7.41
C ALA A 90 7.40 7.33 -7.05
N ASN A 91 7.95 7.20 -5.84
CA ASN A 91 8.59 5.97 -5.38
C ASN A 91 7.61 4.80 -5.29
N ILE A 92 6.43 5.00 -4.71
CA ILE A 92 5.37 3.99 -4.64
C ILE A 92 4.92 3.57 -6.04
N ARG A 93 4.66 4.55 -6.92
CA ARG A 93 4.24 4.29 -8.30
C ARG A 93 5.30 3.50 -9.07
N ASN A 94 6.56 3.88 -8.95
CA ASN A 94 7.68 3.17 -9.58
C ASN A 94 7.84 1.75 -9.04
N PHE A 95 7.64 1.55 -7.74
CA PHE A 95 7.69 0.22 -7.14
C PHE A 95 6.54 -0.67 -7.63
N ILE A 96 5.32 -0.13 -7.71
CA ILE A 96 4.16 -0.87 -8.23
C ILE A 96 4.36 -1.19 -9.71
N ALA A 97 4.82 -0.24 -10.53
CA ALA A 97 5.10 -0.48 -11.95
C ALA A 97 6.10 -1.64 -12.16
N LYS A 98 7.11 -1.73 -11.29
CA LYS A 98 8.12 -2.81 -11.33
C LYS A 98 7.58 -4.16 -10.88
N THR A 99 6.66 -4.19 -9.92
CA THR A 99 6.19 -5.42 -9.26
C THR A 99 4.82 -5.91 -9.75
N CYS A 100 4.09 -5.06 -10.47
CA CYS A 100 2.76 -5.32 -11.01
C CYS A 100 2.74 -5.05 -12.52
N PRO A 101 3.50 -5.81 -13.33
CA PRO A 101 3.55 -5.59 -14.77
C PRO A 101 2.17 -5.72 -15.40
N GLY A 102 1.83 -4.77 -16.28
CA GLY A 102 0.54 -4.67 -16.96
C GLY A 102 -0.49 -3.75 -16.30
N VAL A 103 -0.28 -3.32 -15.05
CA VAL A 103 -1.17 -2.34 -14.40
C VAL A 103 -1.01 -0.97 -15.04
N SER A 104 -2.14 -0.33 -15.35
CA SER A 104 -2.16 1.03 -15.89
C SER A 104 -2.01 2.06 -14.78
N LEU A 105 -1.31 3.16 -15.06
CA LEU A 105 -1.11 4.27 -14.13
C LEU A 105 -1.77 5.53 -14.69
N THR A 106 -2.43 6.32 -13.85
CA THR A 106 -3.02 7.60 -14.24
C THR A 106 -2.72 8.70 -13.22
N LYS A 107 -2.71 9.95 -13.70
CA LYS A 107 -2.74 11.15 -12.86
C LYS A 107 -4.15 11.74 -12.77
N HIS A 108 -5.12 11.22 -13.52
CA HIS A 108 -6.49 11.72 -13.54
C HIS A 108 -7.36 10.92 -12.58
N THR A 109 -7.84 11.57 -11.50
CA THR A 109 -8.71 10.92 -10.51
C THR A 109 -9.92 10.19 -11.12
N PRO A 110 -10.63 10.75 -12.13
CA PRO A 110 -11.81 10.08 -12.69
C PRO A 110 -11.53 8.78 -13.46
N GLU A 111 -10.28 8.53 -13.84
CA GLU A 111 -9.85 7.33 -14.59
C GLU A 111 -9.37 6.21 -13.67
N ALA A 112 -9.04 6.53 -12.41
CA ALA A 112 -8.49 5.55 -11.48
C ALA A 112 -9.57 4.57 -11.00
N THR A 113 -9.20 3.31 -10.85
CA THR A 113 -9.99 2.29 -10.14
C THR A 113 -9.55 2.20 -8.68
N ILE A 114 -8.25 2.38 -8.42
CA ILE A 114 -7.66 2.42 -7.09
C ILE A 114 -6.85 3.72 -6.97
N ILE A 115 -7.03 4.41 -5.86
CA ILE A 115 -6.29 5.63 -5.53
C ILE A 115 -5.60 5.41 -4.19
N GLN A 116 -4.27 5.31 -4.19
CA GLN A 116 -3.48 5.31 -2.97
C GLN A 116 -3.08 6.74 -2.63
N THR A 117 -3.41 7.20 -1.42
CA THR A 117 -3.20 8.59 -1.04
C THR A 117 -2.63 8.75 0.36
N ARG A 118 -1.84 9.81 0.55
CA ARG A 118 -1.39 10.30 1.84
C ARG A 118 -1.84 11.74 2.07
N HIS A 119 -2.50 11.95 3.20
CA HIS A 119 -2.96 13.25 3.74
C HIS A 119 -4.03 14.01 2.92
N ARG A 120 -4.47 13.52 1.75
CA ARG A 120 -5.48 14.20 0.94
C ARG A 120 -6.53 13.23 0.40
N ILE A 121 -7.78 13.67 0.39
CA ILE A 121 -8.82 13.12 -0.49
C ILE A 121 -8.78 13.96 -1.78
N PRO A 122 -8.89 13.36 -2.98
CA PRO A 122 -8.97 14.11 -4.23
C PRO A 122 -10.13 15.12 -4.23
N GLU A 123 -9.92 16.28 -4.85
CA GLU A 123 -10.98 17.30 -5.01
C GLU A 123 -12.06 16.86 -6.00
N PHE A 124 -11.68 16.09 -7.02
CA PHE A 124 -12.62 15.44 -7.91
C PHE A 124 -13.47 14.42 -7.14
N PRO A 125 -14.80 14.48 -7.22
CA PRO A 125 -15.68 13.51 -6.56
C PRO A 125 -15.36 12.08 -6.95
N LEU A 126 -15.30 11.20 -5.96
CA LEU A 126 -15.12 9.78 -6.19
C LEU A 126 -16.41 9.16 -6.74
N LYS A 127 -16.24 8.14 -7.58
CA LYS A 127 -17.32 7.40 -8.24
C LYS A 127 -17.46 6.00 -7.65
N VAL A 128 -18.65 5.43 -7.83
CA VAL A 128 -18.91 4.02 -7.50
C VAL A 128 -17.89 3.13 -8.23
N GLY A 129 -17.34 2.15 -7.50
CA GLY A 129 -16.30 1.24 -8.01
C GLY A 129 -14.87 1.72 -7.79
N GLN A 130 -14.64 2.98 -7.39
CA GLN A 130 -13.30 3.43 -7.00
C GLN A 130 -12.98 3.05 -5.54
N VAL A 131 -11.74 2.62 -5.30
CA VAL A 131 -11.22 2.33 -3.95
C VAL A 131 -10.18 3.37 -3.56
N LEU A 132 -10.42 4.08 -2.45
CA LEU A 132 -9.45 4.99 -1.85
C LEU A 132 -8.68 4.29 -0.73
N VAL A 133 -7.36 4.16 -0.89
CA VAL A 133 -6.45 3.58 0.12
C VAL A 133 -5.70 4.71 0.82
N LEU A 134 -6.05 4.98 2.07
CA LEU A 134 -5.43 6.03 2.89
C LEU A 134 -4.20 5.49 3.63
N GLN A 135 -3.07 6.17 3.50
CA GLN A 135 -1.89 5.92 4.31
C GLN A 135 -2.07 6.55 5.70
N VAL A 136 -2.14 5.70 6.74
CA VAL A 136 -2.41 6.12 8.11
C VAL A 136 -1.16 5.86 8.98
N PRO A 137 -0.54 6.90 9.56
CA PRO A 137 0.63 6.73 10.43
C PRO A 137 0.26 6.21 11.83
N TYR A 138 -0.85 6.70 12.38
CA TYR A 138 -1.38 6.31 13.68
C TYR A 138 -2.86 5.93 13.51
N PRO A 139 -3.20 4.63 13.58
CA PRO A 139 -4.54 4.16 13.24
C PRO A 139 -5.58 4.37 14.35
N ASP A 140 -5.11 4.56 15.59
CA ASP A 140 -6.00 4.66 16.75
C ASP A 140 -6.11 6.13 17.19
N PRO A 141 -7.32 6.73 17.13
CA PRO A 141 -7.53 8.13 17.50
C PRO A 141 -7.25 8.41 18.98
N LEU A 142 -7.33 7.40 19.86
CA LEU A 142 -7.11 7.57 21.29
C LEU A 142 -5.63 7.62 21.66
N VAL A 143 -4.70 7.44 20.71
CA VAL A 143 -3.25 7.42 20.98
C VAL A 143 -2.74 8.70 21.65
N ILE A 144 -3.41 9.83 21.42
CA ILE A 144 -3.07 11.11 22.05
C ILE A 144 -3.65 11.29 23.45
N VAL A 145 -4.58 10.42 23.86
CA VAL A 145 -5.31 10.48 25.13
C VAL A 145 -4.80 9.42 26.11
N GLU A 146 -4.66 8.18 25.66
CA GLU A 146 -4.25 7.05 26.50
C GLU A 146 -3.07 6.30 25.84
N ALA A 147 -1.94 6.24 26.53
CA ALA A 147 -0.72 5.64 25.98
C ALA A 147 -0.85 4.12 25.79
N SER A 148 -1.57 3.44 26.70
CA SER A 148 -1.72 1.98 26.69
C SER A 148 -2.66 1.52 25.57
N GLU A 149 -2.11 0.77 24.60
CA GLU A 149 -2.90 0.12 23.56
C GLU A 149 -3.96 -0.83 24.15
N ALA A 150 -3.63 -1.54 25.23
CA ALA A 150 -4.56 -2.47 25.87
C ALA A 150 -5.80 -1.74 26.41
N LYS A 151 -5.60 -0.58 27.05
CA LYS A 151 -6.71 0.24 27.53
C LYS A 151 -7.52 0.85 26.39
N ARG A 152 -6.85 1.36 25.35
CA ARG A 152 -7.55 1.90 24.17
C ARG A 152 -8.45 0.85 23.50
N LYS A 153 -7.98 -0.40 23.39
CA LYS A 153 -8.81 -1.52 22.89
C LYS A 153 -10.05 -1.76 23.75
N GLN A 154 -9.91 -1.67 25.07
CA GLN A 154 -11.04 -1.78 25.99
C GLN A 154 -12.03 -0.62 25.77
N MET A 155 -11.55 0.62 25.72
CA MET A 155 -12.39 1.81 25.47
C MET A 155 -13.17 1.70 24.14
N HIS A 156 -12.51 1.31 23.05
CA HIS A 156 -13.19 1.05 21.77
C HIS A 156 -14.24 -0.07 21.87
N GLY A 157 -14.01 -1.09 22.71
CA GLY A 157 -14.95 -2.18 22.93
C GLY A 157 -16.15 -1.81 23.80
N GLU A 158 -15.97 -0.85 24.71
CA GLU A 158 -16.99 -0.33 25.63
C GLU A 158 -17.77 0.85 25.01
N GLY A 159 -17.23 1.49 23.96
CA GLY A 159 -17.84 2.67 23.33
C GLY A 159 -17.58 3.97 24.10
N ASP A 160 -16.47 4.00 24.86
CA ASP A 160 -16.06 5.08 25.78
C ASP A 160 -15.24 6.20 25.11
#